data_AF-A0AAI9T4U5-F1
#
_entry.id   AF-A0AAI9T4U5-F1
#
_cell.length_a   1.000
_cell.length_b   1.000
_cell.length_c   1.000
_cell.angle_alpha   90.00
_cell.angle_beta   90.00
_cell.angle_gamma   90.00
#
_symmetry.space_group_name_H-M   'P 1'
#
loop_
_entity.id
_entity.type
_entity.pdbx_description
1 polymer ?
#
loop_
_entity_poly.entity_id
_entity_poly.type
_entity_poly.pdbx_seq_one_letter_code
_entity_poly.pdbx_strand_id
1 'polypeptide(L)'
;MWYSLPSCLLCALPIVENWINGDRPTRLEMDADQARWKTYDDSAKKHMLVPSAEVEKTIFHKQPQIWRALYRGILVEPDQRHRLTGITVFDGDWGAQKFPRSPHQARIGSRLDCIFMPKYAANLLEELGAARVTSPEGPDPYWPPAERRGYLVHAHCWALFGQVIEGGVARIEENLDVFVQAAQHFWQKDRLRDTHAYKTRWFIPDDIPVESDSSSLSYCEMEKRALHTARASCQNPLFVLKLEEAIQRNRIRRKVHLHVGFRNFPLDLAIQIIDTVIPAKYTAIEVQNARNLLEAFQWTLPDGYWRKRCDSSLLFEVKELEKTKTQMDWQALGLDLMSLLVEDEFTSGLRNREHILLFMDHIKRRLIEFL
;
A
#
# COMPACT_ATOMS: atom_id res chain seq x y z
N MET A 1 -7.15 -26.92 -6.74
CA MET A 1 -7.04 -26.62 -5.30
C MET A 1 -5.95 -25.56 -5.16
N TRP A 2 -6.32 -24.29 -5.10
CA TRP A 2 -5.35 -23.20 -5.01
C TRP A 2 -4.93 -23.06 -3.55
N TYR A 3 -3.64 -23.18 -3.27
CA TYR A 3 -3.06 -23.04 -1.94
C TYR A 3 -3.25 -21.60 -1.45
N SER A 4 -3.71 -21.41 -0.21
CA SER A 4 -3.79 -20.07 0.37
C SER A 4 -2.36 -19.53 0.57
N LEU A 5 -1.95 -18.62 -0.31
CA LEU A 5 -0.70 -17.89 -0.18
C LEU A 5 -0.65 -17.19 1.19
N PRO A 6 0.54 -17.10 1.81
CA PRO A 6 0.67 -16.37 3.07
C PRO A 6 0.31 -14.89 2.83
N SER A 7 -0.49 -14.31 3.72
CA SER A 7 -1.02 -12.95 3.55
C SER A 7 -0.40 -11.97 4.53
N CYS A 8 -0.33 -10.72 4.09
CA CYS A 8 0.03 -9.60 4.95
C CYS A 8 -1.02 -9.39 6.05
N LEU A 9 -0.58 -9.27 7.30
CA LEU A 9 -1.44 -9.04 8.47
C LEU A 9 -2.20 -7.71 8.40
N LEU A 10 -1.67 -6.69 7.70
CA LEU A 10 -2.27 -5.36 7.64
C LEU A 10 -3.26 -5.18 6.48
N CYS A 11 -3.07 -5.89 5.36
CA CYS A 11 -3.89 -5.69 4.16
C CYS A 11 -4.54 -6.95 3.61
N ALA A 12 -4.31 -8.11 4.20
CA ALA A 12 -4.73 -9.44 3.73
C ALA A 12 -4.29 -9.82 2.31
N LEU A 13 -3.62 -8.94 1.57
CA LEU A 13 -3.07 -9.26 0.26
C LEU A 13 -1.98 -10.32 0.41
N PRO A 14 -1.92 -11.30 -0.51
CA PRO A 14 -0.93 -12.35 -0.46
C PRO A 14 0.47 -11.78 -0.71
N ILE A 15 1.44 -12.27 0.07
CA ILE A 15 2.86 -12.14 -0.20
C ILE A 15 3.15 -13.09 -1.36
N VAL A 16 3.30 -12.54 -2.56
CA VAL A 16 3.45 -13.34 -3.78
C VAL A 16 4.79 -13.12 -4.43
N GLU A 17 5.28 -14.17 -5.09
CA GLU A 17 6.29 -14.02 -6.12
C GLU A 17 5.61 -13.27 -7.27
N ASN A 18 6.12 -12.09 -7.61
CA ASN A 18 5.66 -11.43 -8.82
C ASN A 18 6.31 -12.14 -9.99
N TRP A 19 5.59 -13.06 -10.63
CA TRP A 19 5.97 -13.58 -11.94
C TRP A 19 5.66 -12.49 -12.96
N ILE A 20 6.68 -11.76 -13.42
CA ILE A 20 6.50 -10.76 -14.47
C ILE A 20 6.85 -11.46 -15.77
N ASN A 21 5.83 -11.82 -16.55
CA ASN A 21 6.00 -12.46 -17.87
C ASN A 21 6.76 -13.80 -17.88
N GLY A 22 6.77 -14.54 -16.76
CA GLY A 22 7.51 -15.80 -16.65
C GLY A 22 8.97 -15.63 -16.22
N ASP A 23 9.47 -14.40 -16.17
CA ASP A 23 10.79 -14.07 -15.64
C ASP A 23 10.64 -13.50 -14.22
N ARG A 24 11.44 -14.03 -13.29
CA ARG A 24 11.52 -13.50 -11.93
C ARG A 24 12.10 -12.09 -12.02
N PRO A 25 11.62 -11.10 -11.22
CA PRO A 25 12.31 -9.83 -11.03
C PRO A 25 13.76 -10.15 -10.73
N THR A 26 14.63 -10.00 -11.71
CA THR A 26 16.00 -10.47 -11.52
C THR A 26 16.65 -9.50 -10.55
N ARG A 27 17.60 -9.98 -9.73
CA ARG A 27 18.46 -9.10 -8.93
C ARG A 27 18.94 -7.91 -9.78
N LEU A 28 19.25 -8.16 -11.06
CA LEU A 28 19.58 -7.15 -12.07
C LEU A 28 18.56 -6.01 -12.21
N GLU A 29 17.26 -6.27 -12.13
CA GLU A 29 16.23 -5.24 -12.30
C GLU A 29 16.08 -4.37 -11.05
N MET A 30 16.15 -4.97 -9.86
CA MET A 30 16.21 -4.22 -8.59
C MET A 30 17.51 -3.40 -8.50
N ASP A 31 18.64 -3.97 -8.92
CA ASP A 31 19.96 -3.32 -8.92
C ASP A 31 20.06 -2.20 -9.98
N ALA A 32 19.34 -2.35 -11.11
CA ALA A 32 19.29 -1.34 -12.16
C ALA A 32 18.45 -0.12 -11.76
N ASP A 33 17.41 -0.31 -10.95
CA ASP A 33 16.58 0.78 -10.44
C ASP A 33 17.22 1.49 -9.24
N GLN A 34 18.11 0.83 -8.51
CA GLN A 34 18.70 1.35 -7.28
C GLN A 34 20.23 1.35 -7.32
N ALA A 35 20.81 2.24 -8.15
CA ALA A 35 22.26 2.41 -8.25
C ALA A 35 22.94 2.64 -6.87
N ARG A 36 22.24 3.24 -5.91
CA ARG A 36 22.70 3.41 -4.52
C ARG A 36 22.97 2.09 -3.80
N TRP A 37 22.20 1.03 -4.08
CA TRP A 37 22.36 -0.25 -3.41
C TRP A 37 23.61 -1.01 -3.83
N LYS A 38 24.18 -0.67 -4.99
CA LYS A 38 25.46 -1.21 -5.45
C LYS A 38 26.61 -0.93 -4.48
N THR A 39 26.50 0.08 -3.62
CA THR A 39 27.50 0.35 -2.58
C THR A 39 27.50 -0.70 -1.46
N TYR A 40 26.39 -1.42 -1.30
CA TYR A 40 26.25 -2.55 -0.38
C TYR A 40 26.50 -3.90 -1.07
N ASP A 41 26.82 -3.89 -2.37
CA ASP A 41 27.08 -5.10 -3.13
C ASP A 41 28.47 -5.65 -2.80
N ASP A 42 28.45 -6.77 -2.08
CA ASP A 42 29.60 -7.63 -1.96
C ASP A 42 29.48 -8.68 -3.06
N SER A 43 30.28 -8.56 -4.12
CA SER A 43 30.20 -9.46 -5.28
C SER A 43 30.44 -10.94 -4.93
N ALA A 44 31.04 -11.23 -3.76
CA ALA A 44 31.15 -12.58 -3.23
C ALA A 44 29.84 -13.09 -2.60
N LYS A 45 28.90 -12.20 -2.26
CA LYS A 45 27.59 -12.50 -1.73
C LYS A 45 26.54 -12.47 -2.84
N LYS A 46 25.73 -13.53 -2.90
CA LYS A 46 24.59 -13.58 -3.82
C LYS A 46 23.46 -12.61 -3.42
N HIS A 47 23.49 -12.02 -2.22
CA HIS A 47 22.52 -11.06 -1.69
C HIS A 47 23.20 -9.79 -1.16
N MET A 48 22.43 -8.71 -1.07
CA MET A 48 22.81 -7.44 -0.44
C MET A 48 22.06 -7.24 0.87
N LEU A 49 22.72 -6.62 1.84
CA LEU A 49 22.08 -6.13 3.07
C LEU A 49 22.04 -4.61 3.02
N VAL A 50 20.84 -4.05 3.05
CA VAL A 50 20.60 -2.59 3.01
C VAL A 50 19.80 -2.17 4.23
N PRO A 51 19.81 -0.89 4.64
CA PRO A 51 18.94 -0.42 5.71
C PRO A 51 17.45 -0.60 5.36
N SER A 52 16.65 -1.12 6.29
CA SER A 52 15.20 -1.31 6.04
C SER A 52 14.49 -0.02 5.64
N ALA A 53 14.88 1.09 6.26
CA ALA A 53 14.31 2.41 5.97
C ALA A 53 14.57 2.86 4.52
N GLU A 54 15.64 2.39 3.88
CA GLU A 54 15.85 2.67 2.45
C GLU A 54 14.83 1.92 1.59
N VAL A 55 14.60 0.64 1.87
CA VAL A 55 13.63 -0.20 1.15
C VAL A 55 12.22 0.35 1.29
N GLU A 56 11.83 0.73 2.51
CA GLU A 56 10.51 1.32 2.79
C GLU A 56 10.32 2.66 2.09
N LYS A 57 11.40 3.40 1.82
CA LYS A 57 11.39 4.67 1.08
C LYS A 57 11.60 4.50 -0.43
N THR A 58 11.70 3.27 -0.92
CA THR A 58 12.04 3.00 -2.32
C THR A 58 10.79 2.89 -3.17
N ILE A 59 10.82 3.61 -4.30
CA ILE A 59 9.83 3.54 -5.37
C ILE A 59 10.44 2.72 -6.52
N PHE A 60 9.75 1.65 -6.92
CA PHE A 60 10.19 0.79 -8.02
C PHE A 60 9.48 1.23 -9.31
N HIS A 61 10.01 2.22 -10.00
CA HIS A 61 9.33 2.82 -11.17
C HIS A 61 9.12 1.82 -12.32
N LYS A 62 10.10 0.95 -12.60
CA LYS A 62 9.96 -0.04 -13.68
C LYS A 62 9.02 -1.18 -13.32
N GLN A 63 8.98 -1.53 -12.03
CA GLN A 63 8.20 -2.66 -11.53
C GLN A 63 7.54 -2.31 -10.19
N PRO A 64 6.48 -1.48 -10.20
CA PRO A 64 5.82 -1.04 -8.98
C PRO A 64 5.44 -2.21 -8.07
N GLN A 65 4.95 -3.31 -8.65
CA GLN A 65 4.49 -4.53 -7.97
C GLN A 65 5.50 -5.14 -7.00
N ILE A 66 6.81 -4.91 -7.15
CA ILE A 66 7.87 -5.45 -6.26
C ILE A 66 7.57 -5.19 -4.78
N TRP A 67 6.88 -4.10 -4.46
CA TRP A 67 6.46 -3.78 -3.09
C TRP A 67 5.71 -4.95 -2.40
N ARG A 68 4.93 -5.75 -3.16
CA ARG A 68 4.18 -6.91 -2.66
C ARG A 68 5.07 -8.11 -2.30
N ALA A 69 6.24 -8.19 -2.92
CA ALA A 69 7.21 -9.24 -2.62
C ALA A 69 8.12 -8.86 -1.45
N LEU A 70 8.08 -7.60 -0.98
CA LEU A 70 8.89 -7.09 0.13
C LEU A 70 8.11 -7.15 1.43
N TYR A 71 8.61 -7.90 2.41
CA TYR A 71 7.88 -8.13 3.65
C TYR A 71 8.81 -8.37 4.85
N ARG A 72 8.24 -8.14 6.04
CA ARG A 72 8.81 -8.38 7.36
C ARG A 72 8.09 -9.56 8.01
N GLY A 73 8.78 -10.23 8.91
CA GLY A 73 8.22 -11.20 9.82
C GLY A 73 7.98 -10.58 11.20
N ILE A 74 6.92 -11.02 11.87
CA ILE A 74 6.70 -10.83 13.30
C ILE A 74 6.75 -12.21 13.95
N LEU A 75 7.89 -12.53 14.55
CA LEU A 75 8.15 -13.82 15.19
C LEU A 75 7.43 -13.91 16.53
N VAL A 76 6.90 -15.09 16.85
CA VAL A 76 6.46 -15.45 18.20
C VAL A 76 7.62 -16.17 18.89
N GLU A 77 8.17 -15.53 19.93
CA GLU A 77 9.24 -16.10 20.75
C GLU A 77 8.69 -17.17 21.73
N PRO A 78 9.54 -18.02 22.33
CA PRO A 78 9.10 -19.08 23.24
C PRO A 78 8.30 -18.58 24.45
N ASP A 79 8.56 -17.35 24.90
CA ASP A 79 7.86 -16.67 25.98
C ASP A 79 6.54 -15.99 25.52
N GLN A 80 6.10 -16.26 24.30
CA GLN A 80 4.93 -15.68 23.62
C GLN A 80 5.07 -14.19 23.28
N ARG A 81 6.23 -13.57 23.49
CA ARG A 81 6.48 -12.20 23.05
C ARG A 81 6.68 -12.15 21.54
N HIS A 82 6.31 -11.02 20.96
CA HIS A 82 6.51 -10.78 19.54
C HIS A 82 7.80 -10.01 19.30
N ARG A 83 8.52 -10.37 18.22
CA ARG A 83 9.68 -9.61 17.74
C ARG A 83 9.59 -9.34 16.24
N LEU A 84 9.91 -8.12 15.85
CA LEU A 84 9.99 -7.71 14.45
C LEU A 84 11.31 -8.14 13.83
N THR A 85 11.26 -8.74 12.64
CA THR A 85 12.44 -9.05 11.83
C THR A 85 12.76 -7.92 10.85
N GLY A 86 13.90 -8.06 10.18
CA GLY A 86 14.22 -7.28 8.99
C GLY A 86 13.31 -7.58 7.80
N ILE A 87 13.58 -6.91 6.68
CA ILE A 87 12.84 -7.08 5.42
C ILE A 87 13.51 -8.16 4.57
N THR A 88 12.72 -8.97 3.88
CA THR A 88 13.21 -9.86 2.82
C THR A 88 12.30 -9.81 1.59
N VAL A 89 12.71 -10.50 0.53
CA VAL A 89 11.98 -10.64 -0.73
C VAL A 89 11.49 -12.08 -0.84
N PHE A 90 10.26 -12.28 -1.32
CA PHE A 90 9.71 -13.61 -1.52
C PHE A 90 10.33 -14.22 -2.79
N ASP A 91 11.01 -15.36 -2.66
CA ASP A 91 11.81 -15.97 -3.73
C ASP A 91 11.16 -17.22 -4.36
N GLY A 92 9.88 -17.47 -4.05
CA GLY A 92 9.08 -18.53 -4.66
C GLY A 92 9.25 -19.91 -4.02
N ASP A 93 10.21 -20.09 -3.10
CA ASP A 93 10.42 -21.37 -2.45
C ASP A 93 9.47 -21.50 -1.24
N TRP A 94 8.59 -22.49 -1.33
CA TRP A 94 7.60 -22.83 -0.31
C TRP A 94 8.28 -23.53 0.86
N GLY A 95 8.78 -22.73 1.81
CA GLY A 95 9.45 -23.22 3.02
C GLY A 95 9.87 -22.07 3.94
N ALA A 96 10.50 -22.41 5.05
CA ALA A 96 11.00 -21.49 6.06
C ALA A 96 11.68 -20.26 5.44
N GLN A 97 11.02 -19.10 5.55
CA GLN A 97 11.53 -17.86 5.00
C GLN A 97 12.64 -17.34 5.91
N LYS A 98 13.71 -16.84 5.29
CA LYS A 98 14.89 -16.36 6.01
C LYS A 98 14.92 -14.85 6.09
N PHE A 99 14.82 -14.33 7.30
CA PHE A 99 14.77 -12.90 7.59
C PHE A 99 16.03 -12.42 8.30
N PRO A 100 16.53 -11.20 8.02
CA PRO A 100 17.51 -10.57 8.87
C PRO A 100 17.00 -10.48 10.32
N ARG A 101 17.85 -10.78 11.31
CA ARG A 101 17.48 -10.68 12.73
C ARG A 101 17.16 -9.26 13.18
N SER A 102 17.87 -8.30 12.61
CA SER A 102 17.70 -6.88 12.92
C SER A 102 16.52 -6.30 12.15
N PRO A 103 15.55 -5.64 12.81
CA PRO A 103 14.44 -4.96 12.14
C PRO A 103 14.91 -3.81 11.24
N HIS A 104 16.13 -3.31 11.44
CA HIS A 104 16.70 -2.22 10.65
C HIS A 104 17.49 -2.68 9.43
N GLN A 105 17.54 -3.99 9.15
CA GLN A 105 18.19 -4.55 7.97
C GLN A 105 17.20 -5.17 6.99
N ALA A 106 17.48 -5.03 5.72
CA ALA A 106 16.76 -5.64 4.62
C ALA A 106 17.71 -6.49 3.78
N ARG A 107 17.28 -7.70 3.43
CA ARG A 107 17.98 -8.59 2.50
C ARG A 107 17.35 -8.48 1.12
N ILE A 108 18.12 -8.01 0.15
CA ILE A 108 17.72 -7.89 -1.25
C ILE A 108 18.57 -8.85 -2.10
N GLY A 109 17.94 -9.62 -2.97
CA GLY A 109 18.63 -10.50 -3.91
C GLY A 109 18.85 -11.95 -3.48
N SER A 110 19.24 -12.73 -4.49
CA SER A 110 19.34 -14.19 -4.65
C SER A 110 18.39 -15.12 -3.91
N ARG A 111 17.90 -16.08 -4.70
CA ARG A 111 17.50 -17.40 -4.25
C ARG A 111 18.59 -18.02 -3.38
N LEU A 112 18.24 -18.38 -2.16
CA LEU A 112 19.11 -19.21 -1.34
C LEU A 112 19.01 -20.61 -1.94
N ASP A 113 19.88 -20.95 -2.89
CA ASP A 113 20.07 -22.35 -3.25
C ASP A 113 20.45 -23.07 -1.94
N CYS A 114 19.49 -23.79 -1.36
CA CYS A 114 19.53 -24.32 -0.01
C CYS A 114 20.74 -25.25 0.25
N ILE A 115 21.39 -25.68 -0.83
CA ILE A 115 22.57 -26.55 -0.84
C ILE A 115 23.87 -25.80 -0.51
N PHE A 116 23.93 -24.47 -0.74
CA PHE A 116 25.15 -23.69 -0.55
C PHE A 116 24.90 -22.40 0.25
N MET A 117 24.27 -22.51 1.43
CA MET A 117 24.36 -21.42 2.41
C MET A 117 25.74 -21.46 3.07
N PRO A 118 26.65 -20.52 2.76
CA PRO A 118 27.88 -20.42 3.53
C PRO A 118 27.54 -20.12 4.99
N LYS A 119 28.27 -20.76 5.91
CA LYS A 119 28.05 -20.72 7.38
C LYS A 119 27.87 -19.31 7.94
N TYR A 120 28.40 -18.27 7.29
CA TYR A 120 28.24 -16.87 7.72
C TYR A 120 26.78 -16.38 7.71
N ALA A 121 25.92 -16.91 6.82
CA ALA A 121 24.54 -16.44 6.69
C ALA A 121 23.57 -17.07 7.70
N ALA A 122 23.97 -18.18 8.35
CA ALA A 122 23.15 -18.85 9.38
C ALA A 122 22.99 -18.00 10.65
N ASN A 123 23.97 -17.15 10.98
CA ASN A 123 23.92 -16.31 12.18
C ASN A 123 23.17 -14.98 11.96
N LEU A 124 22.99 -14.58 10.70
CA LEU A 124 22.35 -13.32 10.32
C LEU A 124 20.86 -13.48 10.03
N LEU A 125 20.45 -14.71 9.73
CA LEU A 125 19.11 -15.02 9.30
C LEU A 125 18.38 -15.86 10.33
N GLU A 126 17.07 -15.69 10.38
CA GLU A 126 16.16 -16.51 11.16
C GLU A 126 15.04 -17.04 10.28
N GLU A 127 14.57 -18.23 10.63
CA GLU A 127 13.51 -18.94 9.93
C GLU A 127 12.15 -18.66 10.58
N LEU A 128 11.15 -18.40 9.76
CA LEU A 128 9.77 -18.17 10.20
C LEU A 128 8.79 -18.96 9.33
N GLY A 129 7.87 -19.65 10.01
CA GLY A 129 6.66 -20.20 9.40
C GLY A 129 5.52 -19.21 9.47
N ALA A 130 4.93 -18.88 8.33
CA ALA A 130 3.85 -17.90 8.24
C ALA A 130 2.54 -18.46 8.84
N ALA A 131 1.99 -17.74 9.82
CA ALA A 131 0.67 -17.98 10.37
C ALA A 131 -0.40 -17.41 9.44
N ARG A 132 -1.57 -18.07 9.40
CA ARG A 132 -2.71 -17.57 8.65
C ARG A 132 -3.32 -16.39 9.39
N VAL A 133 -3.45 -15.27 8.68
CA VAL A 133 -4.13 -14.06 9.17
C VAL A 133 -5.56 -14.35 9.64
N THR A 134 -6.24 -15.28 8.95
CA THR A 134 -7.67 -15.59 9.16
C THR A 134 -7.93 -16.80 10.04
N SER A 135 -6.89 -17.57 10.41
CA SER A 135 -7.01 -18.75 11.26
C SER A 135 -5.74 -18.93 12.10
N PRO A 136 -5.60 -18.19 13.21
CA PRO A 136 -4.40 -18.23 14.04
C PRO A 136 -4.21 -19.57 14.77
N GLU A 137 -5.27 -20.35 14.91
CA GLU A 137 -5.30 -21.58 15.71
C GLU A 137 -4.63 -22.78 15.03
N GLY A 138 -4.38 -22.71 13.72
CA GLY A 138 -3.74 -23.78 12.97
C GLY A 138 -2.50 -23.29 12.22
N PRO A 139 -1.35 -24.00 12.28
CA PRO A 139 -0.30 -23.79 11.28
C PRO A 139 -0.92 -24.03 9.90
N ASP A 140 -0.42 -23.33 8.87
CA ASP A 140 -0.82 -23.69 7.52
C ASP A 140 -0.47 -25.17 7.30
N PRO A 141 -1.44 -26.06 7.02
CA PRO A 141 -1.20 -27.51 6.91
C PRO A 141 -0.20 -27.87 5.82
N TYR A 142 0.10 -26.94 4.91
CA TYR A 142 1.06 -27.12 3.82
C TYR A 142 2.46 -26.61 4.15
N TRP A 143 2.63 -25.96 5.30
CA TRP A 143 3.95 -25.56 5.78
C TRP A 143 4.52 -26.63 6.70
N PRO A 144 5.80 -27.04 6.52
CA PRO A 144 6.46 -27.87 7.50
C PRO A 144 6.33 -27.18 8.86
N PRO A 145 6.17 -27.93 9.97
CA PRO A 145 6.11 -27.34 11.31
C PRO A 145 7.37 -26.51 11.54
N ALA A 146 7.30 -25.22 11.25
CA ALA A 146 8.41 -24.34 11.53
C ALA A 146 8.51 -24.27 13.05
N GLU A 147 9.74 -24.36 13.53
CA GLU A 147 10.05 -24.27 14.96
C GLU A 147 9.55 -22.94 15.56
N ARG A 148 9.40 -21.91 14.72
CA ARG A 148 8.89 -20.58 15.08
C ARG A 148 7.78 -20.14 14.13
N ARG A 149 6.60 -19.88 14.68
CA ARG A 149 5.46 -19.30 13.97
C ARG A 149 5.56 -17.77 14.00
N GLY A 150 4.99 -17.11 13.01
CA GLY A 150 4.92 -15.65 12.99
C GLY A 150 4.02 -15.09 11.91
N TYR A 151 3.84 -13.78 11.90
CA TYR A 151 2.99 -13.08 10.93
C TYR A 151 3.85 -12.39 9.87
N LEU A 152 3.32 -12.26 8.66
CA LEU A 152 3.98 -11.50 7.60
C LEU A 152 3.34 -10.13 7.44
N VAL A 153 4.15 -9.12 7.14
CA VAL A 153 3.68 -7.76 6.84
C VAL A 153 4.45 -7.19 5.67
N HIS A 154 3.79 -6.72 4.62
CA HIS A 154 4.47 -6.00 3.54
C HIS A 154 5.26 -4.81 4.11
N ALA A 155 6.49 -4.60 3.64
CA ALA A 155 7.35 -3.51 4.11
C ALA A 155 6.67 -2.14 3.95
N HIS A 156 6.05 -1.90 2.79
CA HIS A 156 5.32 -0.65 2.54
C HIS A 156 4.02 -0.53 3.33
N CYS A 157 3.36 -1.64 3.69
CA CYS A 157 2.20 -1.59 4.60
C CYS A 157 2.64 -1.26 6.03
N TRP A 158 3.78 -1.79 6.49
CA TRP A 158 4.36 -1.45 7.79
C TRP A 158 4.67 0.04 7.90
N ALA A 159 5.38 0.59 6.91
CA ALA A 159 5.69 2.01 6.85
C ALA A 159 4.43 2.88 6.73
N LEU A 160 3.44 2.48 5.92
CA LEU A 160 2.15 3.17 5.81
C LEU A 160 1.38 3.18 7.13
N PHE A 161 1.37 2.06 7.86
CA PHE A 161 0.72 2.00 9.17
C PHE A 161 1.38 2.93 10.19
N GLY A 162 2.72 3.03 10.14
CA GLY A 162 3.46 4.03 10.90
C GLY A 162 3.07 5.47 10.58
N GLN A 163 2.64 5.80 9.35
CA GLN A 163 2.18 7.15 9.02
C GLN A 163 0.83 7.51 9.66
N VAL A 164 -0.01 6.52 9.98
CA VAL A 164 -1.35 6.75 10.53
C VAL A 164 -1.44 6.59 12.05
N ILE A 165 -0.39 6.06 12.69
CA ILE A 165 -0.28 5.93 14.14
C ILE A 165 0.49 7.13 14.71
N GLU A 166 -0.09 7.79 15.72
CA GLU A 166 0.61 8.82 16.48
C GLU A 166 1.79 8.18 17.24
N GLY A 167 3.00 8.74 17.10
CA GLY A 167 4.24 8.12 17.59
C GLY A 167 4.94 7.22 16.57
N GLY A 168 4.32 7.01 15.39
CA GLY A 168 4.95 6.35 14.26
C GLY A 168 5.22 4.86 14.45
N VAL A 169 6.19 4.36 13.68
CA VAL A 169 6.65 2.95 13.76
C VAL A 169 7.20 2.61 15.14
N ALA A 170 7.90 3.54 15.81
CA ALA A 170 8.49 3.29 17.12
C ALA A 170 7.43 2.88 18.16
N ARG A 171 6.28 3.56 18.19
CA ARG A 171 5.17 3.19 19.09
C ARG A 171 4.62 1.79 18.80
N ILE A 172 4.57 1.38 17.54
CA ILE A 172 4.11 0.05 17.15
C ILE A 172 5.14 -1.01 17.59
N GLU A 173 6.44 -0.75 17.40
CA GLU A 173 7.52 -1.64 17.82
C GLU A 173 7.57 -1.82 19.34
N GLU A 174 7.36 -0.75 20.11
CA GLU A 174 7.27 -0.80 21.59
C GLU A 174 6.08 -1.61 22.09
N ASN A 175 5.02 -1.72 21.29
CA ASN A 175 3.75 -2.36 21.66
C ASN A 175 3.37 -3.50 20.71
N LEU A 176 4.37 -4.24 20.23
CA LEU A 176 4.19 -5.24 19.17
C LEU A 176 3.19 -6.35 19.55
N ASP A 177 3.20 -6.76 20.82
CA ASP A 177 2.24 -7.74 21.35
C ASP A 177 0.79 -7.25 21.24
N VAL A 178 0.56 -6.00 21.63
CA VAL A 178 -0.76 -5.35 21.58
C VAL A 178 -1.20 -5.16 20.14
N PHE A 179 -0.27 -4.78 19.26
CA PHE A 179 -0.52 -4.67 17.82
C PHE A 179 -0.98 -6.00 17.21
N VAL A 180 -0.29 -7.10 17.50
CA VAL A 180 -0.67 -8.43 16.98
C VAL A 180 -2.04 -8.84 17.51
N GLN A 181 -2.32 -8.63 18.80
CA GLN A 181 -3.64 -8.91 19.39
C GLN A 181 -4.75 -8.10 18.72
N ALA A 182 -4.53 -6.80 18.48
CA ALA A 182 -5.48 -5.94 17.79
C ALA A 182 -5.77 -6.42 16.36
N ALA A 183 -4.72 -6.81 15.62
CA ALA A 183 -4.87 -7.35 14.28
C ALA A 183 -5.61 -8.70 14.28
N GLN A 184 -5.26 -9.63 15.16
CA GLN A 184 -5.95 -10.90 15.31
C GLN A 184 -7.43 -10.70 15.63
N HIS A 185 -7.74 -9.81 16.58
CA HIS A 185 -9.12 -9.49 16.95
C HIS A 185 -9.92 -9.02 15.74
N PHE A 186 -9.37 -8.09 14.96
CA PHE A 186 -10.00 -7.60 13.73
C PHE A 186 -10.30 -8.75 12.76
N TRP A 187 -9.32 -9.59 12.47
CA TRP A 187 -9.47 -10.68 11.49
C TRP A 187 -10.39 -11.81 11.94
N GLN A 188 -10.47 -12.08 13.24
CA GLN A 188 -11.33 -13.13 13.81
C GLN A 188 -12.78 -12.67 13.98
N LYS A 189 -13.01 -11.47 14.53
CA LYS A 189 -14.33 -11.04 15.01
C LYS A 189 -14.98 -9.99 14.14
N ASP A 190 -14.21 -8.99 13.71
CA ASP A 190 -14.76 -7.82 13.02
C ASP A 190 -14.93 -8.09 11.51
N ARG A 191 -14.06 -8.91 10.90
CA ARG A 191 -14.17 -9.31 9.48
C ARG A 191 -15.53 -9.91 9.13
N LEU A 192 -16.11 -10.72 10.02
CA LEU A 192 -17.39 -11.41 9.76
C LEU A 192 -18.59 -10.44 9.67
N ARG A 193 -18.49 -9.22 10.20
CA ARG A 193 -19.53 -8.19 10.07
C ARG A 193 -19.41 -7.39 8.77
N ASP A 194 -18.19 -7.06 8.36
CA ASP A 194 -17.91 -6.24 7.18
C ASP A 194 -17.73 -7.05 5.88
N THR A 195 -17.83 -8.38 5.95
CA THR A 195 -17.70 -9.30 4.82
C THR A 195 -18.67 -9.03 3.69
N HIS A 196 -19.87 -8.48 3.94
CA HIS A 196 -20.79 -8.19 2.84
C HIS A 196 -20.26 -7.03 1.98
N ALA A 197 -19.81 -5.93 2.59
CA ALA A 197 -19.22 -4.81 1.86
C ALA A 197 -17.89 -5.20 1.20
N TYR A 198 -17.09 -6.02 1.88
CA TYR A 198 -15.83 -6.58 1.35
C TYR A 198 -16.07 -7.51 0.15
N LYS A 199 -16.98 -8.49 0.26
CA LYS A 199 -17.30 -9.43 -0.81
C LYS A 199 -18.03 -8.79 -1.98
N THR A 200 -18.90 -7.80 -1.78
CA THR A 200 -19.59 -7.18 -2.93
C THR A 200 -18.73 -6.19 -3.69
N ARG A 201 -17.75 -5.56 -3.04
CA ARG A 201 -16.97 -4.47 -3.63
C ARG A 201 -15.59 -4.90 -4.13
N TRP A 202 -15.02 -5.99 -3.60
CA TRP A 202 -13.59 -6.31 -3.79
C TRP A 202 -13.28 -7.80 -3.95
N PHE A 203 -14.29 -8.65 -4.10
CA PHE A 203 -14.07 -10.07 -4.30
C PHE A 203 -13.34 -10.30 -5.62
N ILE A 204 -12.08 -10.72 -5.51
CA ILE A 204 -11.45 -11.54 -6.54
C ILE A 204 -12.19 -12.87 -6.46
N PRO A 205 -12.86 -13.34 -7.52
CA PRO A 205 -13.47 -14.66 -7.51
C PRO A 205 -12.33 -15.69 -7.38
N ASP A 206 -12.02 -16.09 -6.15
CA ASP A 206 -11.03 -17.14 -5.88
C ASP A 206 -11.52 -18.49 -6.41
N ASP A 207 -12.83 -18.63 -6.58
CA ASP A 207 -13.47 -19.76 -7.24
C ASP A 207 -14.37 -19.22 -8.35
N ILE A 208 -13.93 -19.32 -9.61
CA ILE A 208 -14.88 -19.39 -10.72
C ILE A 208 -15.65 -20.69 -10.46
N PRO A 209 -16.96 -20.65 -10.17
CA PRO A 209 -17.73 -21.87 -10.00
C PRO A 209 -17.61 -22.64 -11.32
N VAL A 210 -16.89 -23.76 -11.27
CA VAL A 210 -16.94 -24.76 -12.30
C VAL A 210 -18.38 -25.26 -12.24
N GLU A 211 -19.18 -24.97 -13.28
CA GLU A 211 -20.56 -25.43 -13.45
C GLU A 211 -21.63 -24.66 -12.65
N SER A 212 -22.03 -23.50 -13.16
CA SER A 212 -23.36 -22.95 -12.90
C SER A 212 -23.85 -22.27 -14.18
N ASP A 213 -24.70 -22.98 -14.92
CA ASP A 213 -25.32 -22.61 -16.21
C ASP A 213 -26.27 -21.40 -16.16
N SER A 214 -26.15 -20.52 -15.16
CA SER A 214 -27.05 -19.37 -15.00
C SER A 214 -26.32 -18.04 -14.86
N SER A 215 -26.56 -17.17 -15.85
CA SER A 215 -26.23 -15.76 -15.99
C SER A 215 -24.85 -15.41 -16.59
N SER A 216 -24.95 -14.95 -17.84
CA SER A 216 -23.89 -14.62 -18.79
C SER A 216 -23.20 -13.29 -18.49
N LEU A 217 -22.40 -13.23 -17.43
CA LEU A 217 -21.19 -12.41 -17.53
C LEU A 217 -20.26 -13.18 -18.45
N SER A 218 -19.93 -12.61 -19.61
CA SER A 218 -19.00 -13.23 -20.53
C SER A 218 -17.70 -13.53 -19.77
N TYR A 219 -17.13 -14.73 -19.94
CA TYR A 219 -15.83 -15.10 -19.35
C TYR A 219 -14.78 -14.00 -19.55
N CYS A 220 -14.84 -13.30 -20.70
CA CYS A 220 -14.00 -12.16 -21.03
C CYS A 220 -14.18 -10.96 -20.05
N GLU A 221 -15.37 -10.68 -19.56
CA GLU A 221 -15.62 -9.59 -18.60
C GLU A 221 -15.13 -9.95 -17.20
N MET A 222 -15.26 -11.22 -16.79
CA MET A 222 -14.70 -11.71 -15.52
C MET A 222 -13.17 -11.66 -15.54
N GLU A 223 -12.56 -12.15 -16.62
CA GLU A 223 -11.10 -12.13 -16.79
C GLU A 223 -10.57 -10.70 -16.83
N LYS A 224 -11.23 -9.79 -17.56
CA LYS A 224 -10.90 -8.36 -17.52
C LYS A 224 -10.98 -7.82 -16.10
N ARG A 225 -12.09 -8.04 -15.37
CA ARG A 225 -12.25 -7.54 -14.00
C ARG A 225 -11.19 -8.11 -13.04
N ALA A 226 -10.84 -9.39 -13.17
CA ALA A 226 -9.79 -10.02 -12.38
C ALA A 226 -8.41 -9.39 -12.69
N LEU A 227 -8.08 -9.23 -13.97
CA LEU A 227 -6.84 -8.56 -14.41
C LEU A 227 -6.78 -7.11 -13.94
N HIS A 228 -7.90 -6.39 -14.00
CA HIS A 228 -8.02 -5.03 -13.49
C HIS A 228 -7.78 -4.97 -11.97
N THR A 229 -8.45 -5.82 -11.20
CA THR A 229 -8.28 -5.90 -9.75
C THR A 229 -6.85 -6.25 -9.37
N ALA A 230 -6.24 -7.20 -10.09
CA ALA A 230 -4.83 -7.54 -9.92
C ALA A 230 -3.93 -6.32 -10.16
N ARG A 231 -4.16 -5.55 -11.22
CA ARG A 231 -3.40 -4.32 -11.52
C ARG A 231 -3.56 -3.23 -10.46
N ALA A 232 -4.77 -3.00 -9.93
CA ALA A 232 -4.97 -2.07 -8.81
C ALA A 232 -4.16 -2.48 -7.58
N SER A 233 -4.23 -3.77 -7.22
CA SER A 233 -3.52 -4.30 -6.05
C SER A 233 -1.98 -4.26 -6.22
N CYS A 234 -1.47 -4.11 -7.44
CA CYS A 234 -0.04 -3.98 -7.72
C CYS A 234 0.51 -2.57 -7.48
N GLN A 235 -0.34 -1.56 -7.29
CA GLN A 235 0.14 -0.20 -7.02
C GLN A 235 0.62 -0.05 -5.58
N ASN A 236 1.76 0.62 -5.37
CA ASN A 236 2.31 0.81 -4.04
C ASN A 236 1.38 1.69 -3.20
N PRO A 237 0.89 1.23 -2.04
CA PRO A 237 -0.05 2.02 -1.25
C PRO A 237 0.64 3.16 -0.49
N LEU A 238 1.96 3.06 -0.25
CA LEU A 238 2.72 4.13 0.37
C LEU A 238 3.07 5.22 -0.63
N PHE A 239 3.42 4.88 -1.87
CA PHE A 239 3.81 5.83 -2.90
C PHE A 239 2.86 5.82 -4.10
N VAL A 240 2.08 6.89 -4.21
CA VAL A 240 1.11 7.07 -5.29
C VAL A 240 1.73 7.98 -6.35
N LEU A 241 2.30 7.41 -7.40
CA LEU A 241 3.06 8.14 -8.43
C LEU A 241 2.24 9.29 -9.06
N LYS A 242 0.99 9.03 -9.43
CA LYS A 242 0.12 10.07 -10.01
C LYS A 242 -0.13 11.24 -9.05
N LEU A 243 -0.16 10.98 -7.74
CA LEU A 243 -0.28 12.03 -6.72
C LEU A 243 0.99 12.89 -6.69
N GLU A 244 2.16 12.26 -6.72
CA GLU A 244 3.44 12.98 -6.80
C GLU A 244 3.55 13.82 -8.07
N GLU A 245 3.15 13.27 -9.23
CA GLU A 245 3.10 13.99 -10.49
C GLU A 245 2.15 15.19 -10.43
N ALA A 246 0.95 15.03 -9.86
CA ALA A 246 -0.01 16.11 -9.67
C ALA A 246 0.56 17.22 -8.75
N ILE A 247 1.20 16.84 -7.65
CA ILE A 247 1.87 17.79 -6.74
C ILE A 247 2.96 18.55 -7.50
N GLN A 248 3.84 17.84 -8.21
CA GLN A 248 4.97 18.45 -8.90
C GLN A 248 4.53 19.37 -10.05
N ARG A 249 3.53 18.95 -10.83
CA ARG A 249 2.93 19.78 -11.89
C ARG A 249 2.41 21.10 -11.33
N ASN A 250 1.71 21.07 -10.19
CA ASN A 250 1.10 22.24 -9.58
C ASN A 250 2.08 23.09 -8.74
N ARG A 251 3.26 22.56 -8.41
CA ARG A 251 4.40 23.37 -7.93
C ARG A 251 4.98 24.23 -9.06
N ILE A 252 5.18 23.63 -10.25
CA ILE A 252 5.80 24.32 -11.40
C ILE A 252 4.87 25.37 -11.98
N ARG A 253 3.55 25.08 -12.03
CA ARG A 253 2.55 25.93 -12.70
C ARG A 253 2.62 27.40 -12.27
N ARG A 254 3.03 27.69 -11.02
CA ARG A 254 3.03 29.01 -10.35
C ARG A 254 1.65 29.70 -10.46
N LYS A 255 1.29 30.57 -9.51
CA LYS A 255 0.05 31.34 -9.63
C LYS A 255 0.19 32.37 -10.77
N VAL A 256 -0.10 31.97 -12.01
CA VAL A 256 -0.29 32.91 -13.12
C VAL A 256 -1.72 33.45 -13.01
N HIS A 257 -1.93 34.37 -12.07
CA HIS A 257 -3.23 35.05 -11.93
C HIS A 257 -3.29 36.19 -12.93
N LEU A 258 -3.80 35.92 -14.14
CA LEU A 258 -4.33 36.98 -15.00
C LEU A 258 -5.71 37.34 -14.45
N HIS A 259 -5.77 38.30 -13.52
CA HIS A 259 -7.02 38.84 -12.98
C HIS A 259 -7.75 39.71 -14.01
N VAL A 260 -8.44 39.08 -14.96
CA VAL A 260 -9.30 39.77 -15.95
C VAL A 260 -10.78 39.31 -15.87
N GLY A 261 -11.12 38.39 -14.96
CA GLY A 261 -12.47 37.83 -14.82
C GLY A 261 -13.49 38.73 -14.13
N PHE A 262 -14.79 38.42 -14.30
CA PHE A 262 -15.98 39.08 -13.72
C PHE A 262 -15.77 39.52 -12.25
N ARG A 263 -15.22 40.73 -12.04
CA ARG A 263 -14.68 41.19 -10.74
C ARG A 263 -15.71 41.34 -9.62
N ASN A 264 -17.00 41.23 -9.92
CA ASN A 264 -18.08 41.57 -9.00
C ASN A 264 -18.97 40.39 -8.60
N PHE A 265 -18.63 39.14 -8.98
CA PHE A 265 -19.42 38.00 -8.51
C PHE A 265 -19.09 37.70 -7.04
N PRO A 266 -20.09 37.63 -6.13
CA PRO A 266 -19.83 37.36 -4.72
C PRO A 266 -19.14 36.01 -4.51
N LEU A 267 -18.03 36.02 -3.76
CA LEU A 267 -17.23 34.80 -3.51
C LEU A 267 -18.06 33.68 -2.86
N ASP A 268 -18.95 34.03 -1.93
CA ASP A 268 -19.79 33.05 -1.23
C ASP A 268 -20.74 32.34 -2.19
N LEU A 269 -21.28 33.05 -3.19
CA LEU A 269 -22.09 32.44 -4.24
C LEU A 269 -21.26 31.56 -5.17
N ALA A 270 -20.00 31.95 -5.45
CA ALA A 270 -19.12 31.13 -6.29
C ALA A 270 -18.80 29.80 -5.60
N ILE A 271 -18.51 29.86 -4.30
CA ILE A 271 -18.33 28.68 -3.45
C ILE A 271 -19.60 27.83 -3.48
N GLN A 272 -20.77 28.41 -3.22
CA GLN A 272 -22.04 27.67 -3.21
C GLN A 272 -22.34 26.98 -4.56
N ILE A 273 -22.03 27.64 -5.68
CA ILE A 273 -22.20 27.06 -7.01
C ILE A 273 -21.23 25.90 -7.21
N ILE A 274 -19.94 26.06 -6.87
CA ILE A 274 -18.98 24.96 -7.00
C ILE A 274 -19.34 23.79 -6.06
N ASP A 275 -19.85 24.05 -4.86
CA ASP A 275 -20.35 23.01 -3.94
C ASP A 275 -21.54 22.24 -4.51
N THR A 276 -22.35 22.91 -5.32
CA THR A 276 -23.48 22.28 -6.03
C THR A 276 -22.99 21.44 -7.21
N VAL A 277 -21.96 21.90 -7.93
CA VAL A 277 -21.38 21.18 -9.08
C VAL A 277 -20.51 20.00 -8.64
N ILE A 278 -19.78 20.13 -7.53
CA ILE A 278 -18.98 19.06 -6.93
C ILE A 278 -19.56 18.75 -5.53
N PRO A 279 -20.56 17.87 -5.46
CA PRO A 279 -21.09 17.40 -4.17
C PRO A 279 -20.03 16.59 -3.39
N ALA A 280 -20.33 16.25 -2.13
CA ALA A 280 -19.42 15.48 -1.27
C ALA A 280 -19.03 14.11 -1.84
N LYS A 281 -19.92 13.50 -2.62
CA LYS A 281 -19.64 12.33 -3.45
C LYS A 281 -19.75 12.76 -4.90
N TYR A 282 -18.65 12.72 -5.62
CA TYR A 282 -18.57 13.26 -6.97
C TYR A 282 -18.00 12.23 -7.96
N THR A 283 -18.11 12.55 -9.23
CA THR A 283 -17.72 11.77 -10.41
C THR A 283 -16.68 12.55 -11.23
N ALA A 284 -16.02 11.87 -12.17
CA ALA A 284 -15.07 12.52 -13.08
C ALA A 284 -15.72 13.65 -13.90
N ILE A 285 -16.99 13.50 -14.27
CA ILE A 285 -17.75 14.49 -15.03
C ILE A 285 -17.96 15.76 -14.20
N GLU A 286 -18.33 15.62 -12.93
CA GLU A 286 -18.55 16.77 -12.02
C GLU A 286 -17.26 17.56 -11.78
N VAL A 287 -16.12 16.86 -11.61
CA VAL A 287 -14.81 17.52 -11.50
C VAL A 287 -14.47 18.27 -12.77
N GLN A 288 -14.74 17.71 -13.95
CA GLN A 288 -14.52 18.39 -15.23
C GLN A 288 -15.46 19.59 -15.42
N ASN A 289 -16.72 19.47 -15.02
CA ASN A 289 -17.68 20.57 -15.07
C ASN A 289 -17.23 21.73 -14.19
N ALA A 290 -16.69 21.45 -13.01
CA ALA A 290 -16.14 22.48 -12.15
C ALA A 290 -14.91 23.16 -12.75
N ARG A 291 -14.01 22.42 -13.40
CA ARG A 291 -12.88 23.01 -14.16
C ARG A 291 -13.38 23.98 -15.22
N ASN A 292 -14.32 23.52 -16.06
CA ASN A 292 -14.91 24.32 -17.13
C ASN A 292 -15.59 25.59 -16.58
N LEU A 293 -16.31 25.47 -15.46
CA LEU A 293 -16.98 26.58 -14.81
C LEU A 293 -15.97 27.60 -14.26
N LEU A 294 -14.98 27.14 -13.49
CA LEU A 294 -13.95 28.01 -12.93
C LEU A 294 -13.16 28.74 -14.03
N GLU A 295 -12.87 28.06 -15.14
CA GLU A 295 -12.20 28.63 -16.30
C GLU A 295 -13.09 29.65 -17.04
N ALA A 296 -14.33 29.29 -17.37
CA ALA A 296 -15.25 30.14 -18.12
C ALA A 296 -15.57 31.44 -17.39
N PHE A 297 -15.77 31.38 -16.07
CA PHE A 297 -16.03 32.55 -15.24
C PHE A 297 -14.76 33.20 -14.67
N GLN A 298 -13.58 32.59 -14.94
CA GLN A 298 -12.29 32.99 -14.40
C GLN A 298 -12.33 33.12 -12.86
N TRP A 299 -13.08 32.24 -12.21
CA TRP A 299 -13.19 32.21 -10.74
C TRP A 299 -11.93 31.59 -10.13
N THR A 300 -11.41 32.27 -9.12
CA THR A 300 -10.34 31.76 -8.27
C THR A 300 -10.87 31.70 -6.85
N LEU A 301 -11.02 30.49 -6.32
CA LEU A 301 -11.44 30.29 -4.94
C LEU A 301 -10.22 30.28 -4.00
N PRO A 302 -10.40 30.66 -2.72
CA PRO A 302 -9.31 30.69 -1.75
C PRO A 302 -8.62 29.33 -1.60
N ASP A 303 -7.30 29.32 -1.39
CA ASP A 303 -6.53 28.09 -1.17
C ASP A 303 -7.10 27.24 -0.01
N GLY A 304 -7.61 27.89 1.05
CA GLY A 304 -8.21 27.22 2.20
C GLY A 304 -9.49 26.43 1.85
N TYR A 305 -10.20 26.79 0.80
CA TYR A 305 -11.34 26.02 0.29
C TYR A 305 -10.88 24.68 -0.30
N TRP A 306 -9.89 24.73 -1.19
CA TRP A 306 -9.35 23.54 -1.85
C TRP A 306 -8.61 22.61 -0.88
N ARG A 307 -7.91 23.16 0.12
CA ARG A 307 -7.29 22.36 1.19
C ARG A 307 -8.30 21.58 2.00
N LYS A 308 -9.41 22.20 2.41
CA LYS A 308 -10.50 21.53 3.16
C LYS A 308 -11.17 20.42 2.36
N ARG A 309 -11.13 20.50 1.02
CA ARG A 309 -11.66 19.49 0.10
C ARG A 309 -10.75 18.28 -0.07
N CYS A 310 -9.48 18.38 0.31
CA CYS A 310 -8.53 17.26 0.25
C CYS A 310 -8.69 16.39 1.48
N ASP A 311 -8.97 15.10 1.31
CA ASP A 311 -8.98 14.15 2.42
C ASP A 311 -7.55 13.88 2.91
N SER A 312 -7.17 14.61 3.94
CA SER A 312 -5.85 14.54 4.56
C SER A 312 -5.56 13.19 5.25
N SER A 313 -6.58 12.33 5.43
CA SER A 313 -6.41 10.97 5.94
C SER A 313 -5.91 9.99 4.88
N LEU A 314 -6.18 10.29 3.59
CA LEU A 314 -5.73 9.51 2.44
C LEU A 314 -4.51 10.14 1.75
N LEU A 315 -4.41 11.47 1.80
CA LEU A 315 -3.41 12.28 1.10
C LEU A 315 -2.38 12.85 2.08
N PHE A 316 -1.54 11.99 2.66
CA PHE A 316 -0.53 12.38 3.66
C PHE A 316 0.45 13.44 3.15
N GLU A 317 0.77 13.37 1.87
CA GLU A 317 1.66 14.28 1.17
C GLU A 317 1.15 15.72 1.24
N VAL A 318 -0.18 15.90 1.23
CA VAL A 318 -0.81 17.24 1.33
C VAL A 318 -0.59 17.86 2.70
N LYS A 319 -0.59 17.07 3.78
CA LYS A 319 -0.29 17.59 5.14
C LYS A 319 1.12 18.16 5.21
N GLU A 320 2.10 17.52 4.56
CA GLU A 320 3.47 18.01 4.52
C GLU A 320 3.60 19.28 3.66
N LEU A 321 2.83 19.39 2.58
CA LEU A 321 2.76 20.62 1.78
C LEU A 321 2.20 21.80 2.58
N GLU A 322 1.19 21.56 3.41
CA GLU A 322 0.61 22.57 4.28
C GLU A 322 1.60 23.07 5.34
N LYS A 323 2.38 22.17 5.94
CA LYS A 323 3.42 22.52 6.93
C LYS A 323 4.55 23.35 6.32
N THR A 324 5.01 22.97 5.13
CA THR A 324 6.16 23.62 4.46
C THR A 324 5.82 24.98 3.85
N LYS A 325 4.55 25.40 3.86
CA LYS A 325 4.06 26.65 3.22
C LYS A 325 4.55 26.80 1.78
N THR A 326 4.70 25.67 1.08
CA THR A 326 5.18 25.65 -0.30
C THR A 326 4.23 26.45 -1.20
N GLN A 327 4.78 27.33 -2.05
CA GLN A 327 3.96 28.04 -3.03
C GLN A 327 3.37 27.05 -4.03
N MET A 328 2.05 27.08 -4.19
CA MET A 328 1.31 26.07 -4.93
C MET A 328 0.02 26.65 -5.50
N ASP A 329 -0.35 26.19 -6.69
CA ASP A 329 -1.69 26.41 -7.22
C ASP A 329 -2.65 25.41 -6.56
N TRP A 330 -3.23 25.80 -5.43
CA TRP A 330 -4.14 24.96 -4.65
C TRP A 330 -5.45 24.67 -5.37
N GLN A 331 -5.90 25.55 -6.27
CA GLN A 331 -7.10 25.31 -7.06
C GLN A 331 -6.87 24.21 -8.09
N ALA A 332 -5.78 24.32 -8.87
CA ALA A 332 -5.44 23.30 -9.83
C ALA A 332 -5.07 21.98 -9.15
N LEU A 333 -4.32 22.02 -8.04
CA LEU A 333 -4.01 20.81 -7.28
C LEU A 333 -5.29 20.17 -6.71
N GLY A 334 -6.17 20.94 -6.08
CA GLY A 334 -7.41 20.39 -5.50
C GLY A 334 -8.24 19.65 -6.54
N LEU A 335 -8.40 20.22 -7.73
CA LEU A 335 -9.11 19.56 -8.84
C LEU A 335 -8.35 18.35 -9.38
N ASP A 336 -7.01 18.40 -9.49
CA ASP A 336 -6.20 17.25 -9.91
C ASP A 336 -6.32 16.08 -8.91
N LEU A 337 -6.28 16.37 -7.61
CA LEU A 337 -6.47 15.37 -6.55
C LEU A 337 -7.89 14.78 -6.60
N MET A 338 -8.91 15.62 -6.78
CA MET A 338 -10.28 15.15 -6.96
C MET A 338 -10.39 14.23 -8.17
N SER A 339 -9.80 14.60 -9.32
CA SER A 339 -9.74 13.76 -10.51
C SER A 339 -9.09 12.40 -10.20
N LEU A 340 -7.98 12.36 -9.47
CA LEU A 340 -7.31 11.09 -9.12
C LEU A 340 -8.14 10.17 -8.22
N LEU A 341 -9.05 10.73 -7.40
CA LEU A 341 -9.94 9.96 -6.53
C LEU A 341 -11.12 9.33 -7.28
N VAL A 342 -11.50 9.91 -8.42
CA VAL A 342 -12.61 9.41 -9.27
C VAL A 342 -12.15 8.81 -10.60
N GLU A 343 -10.86 8.93 -10.92
CA GLU A 343 -10.23 8.20 -12.01
C GLU A 343 -10.45 6.71 -11.84
N ASP A 344 -10.45 6.00 -12.98
CA ASP A 344 -10.68 4.55 -13.03
C ASP A 344 -9.90 3.82 -11.93
N GLU A 345 -10.59 2.87 -11.29
CA GLU A 345 -10.27 2.25 -10.00
C GLU A 345 -8.83 1.68 -9.94
N PHE A 346 -8.27 1.45 -11.13
CA PHE A 346 -7.08 0.66 -11.37
C PHE A 346 -5.84 1.47 -11.74
N THR A 347 -5.95 2.79 -11.92
CA THR A 347 -4.85 3.59 -12.50
C THR A 347 -4.17 4.55 -11.53
N SER A 348 -4.86 5.03 -10.49
CA SER A 348 -4.29 6.09 -9.63
C SER A 348 -3.43 5.57 -8.48
N GLY A 349 -3.65 4.33 -8.00
CA GLY A 349 -3.01 3.79 -6.80
C GLY A 349 -3.60 4.30 -5.49
N LEU A 350 -4.31 5.45 -5.50
CA LEU A 350 -5.00 6.00 -4.31
C LEU A 350 -6.06 5.05 -3.78
N ARG A 351 -6.78 4.35 -4.66
CA ARG A 351 -7.81 3.41 -4.24
C ARG A 351 -7.23 2.18 -3.54
N ASN A 352 -6.05 1.71 -3.95
CA ASN A 352 -5.36 0.64 -3.22
C ASN A 352 -4.92 1.13 -1.83
N ARG A 353 -4.42 2.37 -1.75
CA ARG A 353 -4.12 3.01 -0.46
C ARG A 353 -5.38 3.13 0.41
N GLU A 354 -6.48 3.67 -0.10
CA GLU A 354 -7.77 3.80 0.60
C GLU A 354 -8.23 2.45 1.15
N HIS A 355 -8.21 1.42 0.30
CA HIS A 355 -8.57 0.06 0.68
C HIS A 355 -7.73 -0.48 1.84
N ILE A 356 -6.41 -0.31 1.77
CA ILE A 356 -5.49 -0.76 2.82
C ILE A 356 -5.70 0.05 4.11
N LEU A 357 -5.94 1.35 3.98
CA LEU A 357 -6.21 2.23 5.11
C LEU A 357 -7.50 1.88 5.84
N LEU A 358 -8.52 1.36 5.14
CA LEU A 358 -9.73 0.87 5.79
C LEU A 358 -9.42 -0.26 6.79
N PHE A 359 -8.57 -1.23 6.43
CA PHE A 359 -8.16 -2.29 7.38
C PHE A 359 -7.32 -1.73 8.51
N MET A 360 -6.35 -0.89 8.15
CA MET A 360 -5.46 -0.26 9.13
C MET A 360 -6.23 0.58 10.14
N ASP A 361 -7.29 1.29 9.76
CA ASP A 361 -8.08 2.10 10.69
C ASP A 361 -8.83 1.24 11.73
N HIS A 362 -9.33 0.06 11.34
CA HIS A 362 -9.92 -0.88 12.29
C HIS A 362 -8.87 -1.44 13.26
N ILE A 363 -7.73 -1.90 12.73
CA ILE A 363 -6.62 -2.42 13.55
C ILE A 363 -6.11 -1.32 14.50
N LYS A 364 -5.96 -0.08 14.00
CA LYS A 364 -5.56 1.09 14.77
C LYS A 364 -6.52 1.38 15.92
N ARG A 365 -7.84 1.37 15.67
CA ARG A 365 -8.83 1.59 16.74
C ARG A 365 -8.71 0.56 17.84
N ARG A 366 -8.57 -0.73 17.49
CA ARG A 366 -8.34 -1.81 18.46
C ARG A 366 -7.00 -1.69 19.20
N LEU A 367 -5.93 -1.30 18.50
CA LEU A 367 -4.64 -1.05 19.12
C LEU A 367 -4.75 0.05 20.19
N ILE A 368 -5.43 1.16 19.87
CA ILE A 368 -5.64 2.27 20.82
C ILE A 368 -6.53 1.83 22.00
N GLU A 369 -7.52 0.96 21.77
CA GLU A 369 -8.37 0.43 22.85
C GLU A 369 -7.62 -0.53 23.80
N PHE A 370 -6.58 -1.21 23.31
CA PHE A 370 -5.81 -2.18 24.09
C PHE A 370 -4.57 -1.59 24.77
N LEU A 371 -4.16 -0.38 24.38
CA LEU A 371 -3.12 0.43 25.04
C LEU A 371 -3.71 1.21 26.22
#